data_AF-A0A8S2MBK4-F1
#
_entry.id   AF-A0A8S2MBK4-F1
#
_cell.length_a   1.000
_cell.length_b   1.000
_cell.length_c   1.000
_cell.angle_alpha   90.00
_cell.angle_beta   90.00
_cell.angle_gamma   90.00
#
_symmetry.space_group_name_H-M   'P 1'
#
loop_
_entity.id
_entity.type
_entity.pdbx_description
1 polymer ?
#
loop_
_entity_poly.entity_id
_entity_poly.type
_entity_poly.pdbx_seq_one_letter_code
_entity_poly.pdbx_strand_id
1 'polypeptide(L)'
;MRLVRSRPFIFNAILGSIIQYCHSSTKINKLIGLLKLHSRVLNRQALDVIYKPFVLPCFSYEYVVFSNTTEYNLQRLQTAQYRAALAVTGAMCGSSSESILSDLSWSGIRDMFKQHRIVTYHTIIVRRKPDYLFGLMPTPTYPNP
;
A
#
# COMPACT_ATOMS: atom_id res chain seq x y z
N MET A 1 -12.26 10.92 39.09
CA MET A 1 -10.81 10.66 38.85
C MET A 1 -10.63 9.36 38.09
N ARG A 2 -10.45 9.41 36.76
CA ARG A 2 -10.03 8.26 35.93
C ARG A 2 -8.84 8.70 35.08
N LEU A 3 -7.65 8.60 35.64
CA LEU A 3 -6.40 8.60 34.90
C LEU A 3 -5.71 7.26 35.19
N VAL A 4 -4.90 6.77 34.26
CA VAL A 4 -4.27 5.42 34.23
C VAL A 4 -5.09 4.34 33.49
N ARG A 5 -5.44 4.55 32.20
CA ARG A 5 -5.70 3.43 31.26
C ARG A 5 -5.31 3.67 29.78
N SER A 6 -4.64 4.79 29.44
CA SER A 6 -4.36 5.13 28.03
C SER A 6 -3.05 4.55 27.44
N ARG A 7 -2.10 4.08 28.27
CA ARG A 7 -0.79 3.61 27.79
C ARG A 7 -0.77 2.21 27.11
N PRO A 8 -1.59 1.20 27.49
CA PRO A 8 -1.53 -0.11 26.83
C PRO A 8 -2.15 -0.11 25.42
N PHE A 9 -3.08 0.82 25.12
CA PHE A 9 -3.74 0.86 23.81
C PHE A 9 -2.80 1.34 22.71
N ILE A 10 -1.99 2.37 23.00
CA ILE A 10 -0.99 2.90 22.06
C ILE A 10 0.11 1.86 21.81
N PHE A 11 0.62 1.22 22.87
CA PHE A 11 1.66 0.21 22.75
C PHE A 11 1.19 -1.03 21.97
N ASN A 12 -0.03 -1.52 22.23
CA ASN A 12 -0.61 -2.64 21.48
C ASN A 12 -0.93 -2.27 20.03
N ALA A 13 -1.36 -1.02 19.75
CA ALA A 13 -1.58 -0.55 18.38
C ALA A 13 -0.27 -0.45 17.59
N ILE A 14 0.81 0.04 18.22
CA ILE A 14 2.15 0.10 17.63
C ILE A 14 2.68 -1.31 17.36
N LEU A 15 2.63 -2.20 18.36
CA LEU A 15 3.05 -3.60 18.19
C LEU A 15 2.24 -4.33 17.12
N GLY A 16 0.92 -4.16 17.11
CA GLY A 16 0.04 -4.75 16.09
C GLY A 16 0.39 -4.27 14.68
N SER A 17 0.69 -2.97 14.53
CA SER A 17 1.13 -2.39 13.25
C SER A 17 2.50 -2.94 12.81
N ILE A 18 3.44 -3.11 13.74
CA ILE A 18 4.77 -3.68 13.47
C ILE A 18 4.67 -5.15 13.04
N ILE A 19 3.89 -5.95 13.76
CA ILE A 19 3.70 -7.38 13.46
C ILE A 19 3.03 -7.54 12.09
N GLN A 20 1.99 -6.76 11.81
CA GLN A 20 1.29 -6.78 10.54
C GLN A 20 2.20 -6.34 9.38
N TYR A 21 3.02 -5.31 9.59
CA TYR A 21 4.03 -4.88 8.63
C TYR A 21 5.04 -5.99 8.34
N CYS A 22 5.59 -6.64 9.37
CA CYS A 22 6.56 -7.72 9.19
C CYS A 22 5.95 -8.87 8.39
N HIS A 23 4.70 -9.25 8.69
CA HIS A 23 3.99 -10.30 7.96
C HIS A 23 3.82 -9.93 6.47
N SER A 24 3.31 -8.75 6.16
CA SER A 24 3.13 -8.30 4.78
C SER A 24 4.45 -8.15 4.02
N SER A 25 5.47 -7.59 4.67
CA SER A 25 6.80 -7.43 4.09
C SER A 25 7.43 -8.78 3.73
N THR A 26 7.30 -9.80 4.57
CA THR A 26 7.83 -11.14 4.24
C THR A 26 7.12 -11.75 3.03
N LYS A 27 5.81 -11.56 2.88
CA LYS A 27 5.04 -12.02 1.72
C LYS A 27 5.47 -11.31 0.44
N ILE A 28 5.53 -9.97 0.48
CA ILE A 28 5.95 -9.14 -0.66
C ILE A 28 7.36 -9.52 -1.09
N ASN A 29 8.30 -9.66 -0.14
CA ASN A 29 9.68 -10.05 -0.45
C ASN A 29 9.77 -11.44 -1.11
N LYS A 30 8.96 -12.41 -0.68
CA LYS A 30 8.87 -13.73 -1.33
C LYS A 30 8.39 -13.61 -2.78
N LEU A 31 7.33 -12.83 -3.03
CA LEU A 31 6.81 -12.61 -4.37
C LEU A 31 7.81 -11.88 -5.28
N ILE A 32 8.53 -10.88 -4.75
CA ILE A 32 9.61 -10.20 -5.48
C ILE A 32 10.74 -11.18 -5.80
N GLY A 33 11.09 -12.07 -4.88
CA GLY A 33 12.07 -13.13 -5.12
C GLY A 33 11.63 -14.06 -6.26
N LEU A 34 10.36 -14.45 -6.29
CA LEU A 34 9.78 -15.24 -7.37
C LEU A 34 9.79 -14.48 -8.71
N LEU A 35 9.41 -13.20 -8.73
CA LEU A 35 9.50 -12.36 -9.93
C LEU A 35 10.93 -12.30 -10.47
N LYS A 36 11.92 -12.10 -9.59
CA LYS A 36 13.34 -12.07 -9.97
C LYS A 36 13.86 -13.42 -10.48
N LEU A 37 13.31 -14.53 -9.99
CA LEU A 37 13.64 -15.85 -10.52
C LEU A 37 13.08 -16.02 -11.94
N HIS A 38 11.82 -15.61 -12.14
CA HIS A 38 11.13 -15.73 -13.42
C HIS A 38 11.59 -14.69 -14.45
N SER A 39 12.23 -13.60 -14.03
CA SER A 39 12.71 -12.55 -14.93
C SER A 39 13.83 -13.01 -15.88
N ARG A 40 14.47 -14.15 -15.60
CA ARG A 40 15.46 -14.78 -16.49
C ARG A 40 14.83 -15.53 -17.66
N VAL A 41 13.54 -15.86 -17.56
CA VAL A 41 12.83 -16.73 -18.50
C VAL A 41 11.69 -15.99 -19.20
N LEU A 42 11.04 -15.05 -18.50
CA LEU A 42 9.85 -14.35 -18.99
C LEU A 42 10.18 -12.97 -19.57
N ASN A 43 9.41 -12.58 -20.58
CA ASN A 43 9.43 -11.24 -21.14
C ASN A 43 8.90 -10.21 -20.13
N ARG A 44 9.38 -8.97 -20.23
CA ARG A 44 8.99 -7.84 -19.37
C ARG A 44 7.47 -7.66 -19.25
N GLN A 45 6.73 -7.77 -20.36
CA GLN A 45 5.27 -7.63 -20.35
C GLN A 45 4.59 -8.75 -19.54
N ALA A 46 5.07 -9.99 -19.63
CA ALA A 46 4.53 -11.10 -18.85
C ALA A 46 4.79 -10.90 -17.36
N LEU A 47 5.97 -10.39 -16.99
CA LEU A 47 6.29 -10.07 -15.59
C LEU A 47 5.41 -8.94 -15.04
N ASP A 48 5.08 -7.93 -15.84
CA ASP A 48 4.13 -6.87 -15.47
C ASP A 48 2.71 -7.43 -15.25
N VAL A 49 2.25 -8.30 -16.15
CA VAL A 49 0.96 -8.99 -16.04
C VAL A 49 0.91 -9.88 -14.80
N ILE A 50 2.02 -10.47 -14.36
CA ILE A 50 2.11 -11.25 -13.12
C ILE A 50 2.21 -10.32 -11.90
N TYR A 51 2.93 -9.21 -11.98
CA TYR A 51 3.07 -8.28 -10.86
C TYR A 51 1.72 -7.72 -10.38
N LYS A 52 0.85 -7.32 -11.32
CA LYS A 52 -0.46 -6.69 -11.05
C LYS A 52 -1.43 -7.53 -10.20
N PRO A 53 -1.65 -8.83 -10.44
CA PRO A 53 -2.54 -9.65 -9.62
C PRO A 53 -1.89 -10.20 -8.35
N PHE A 54 -0.55 -10.35 -8.30
CA PHE A 54 0.10 -11.00 -7.15
C PHE A 54 0.66 -9.99 -6.14
N VAL A 55 1.37 -8.96 -6.59
CA VAL A 55 2.10 -8.05 -5.70
C VAL A 55 1.30 -6.79 -5.40
N LEU A 56 0.67 -6.19 -6.41
CA LEU A 56 -0.10 -4.94 -6.25
C LEU A 56 -1.24 -5.05 -5.21
N PRO A 57 -1.97 -6.17 -5.08
CA PRO A 57 -3.01 -6.29 -4.07
C PRO A 57 -2.46 -6.35 -2.65
N CYS A 58 -1.24 -6.88 -2.47
CA CYS A 58 -0.57 -6.85 -1.16
C CYS A 58 -0.35 -5.40 -0.71
N PHE A 59 0.16 -4.54 -1.59
CA PHE A 59 0.30 -3.11 -1.28
C PHE A 59 -1.06 -2.42 -1.10
N SER A 60 -2.08 -2.80 -1.87
CA SER A 60 -3.41 -2.20 -1.75
C SER A 60 -4.08 -2.49 -0.41
N TYR A 61 -3.93 -3.71 0.12
CA TYR A 61 -4.47 -4.07 1.43
C TYR A 61 -3.79 -3.30 2.57
N GLU A 62 -2.49 -3.05 2.41
CA GLU A 62 -1.67 -2.32 3.37
C GLU A 62 -2.17 -0.89 3.62
N TYR A 63 -2.84 -0.23 2.66
CA TYR A 63 -3.46 1.08 2.87
C TYR A 63 -4.35 1.15 4.13
N VAL A 64 -5.17 0.12 4.38
CA VAL A 64 -6.11 0.09 5.52
C VAL A 64 -5.36 0.10 6.85
N VAL A 65 -4.17 -0.49 6.90
CA VAL A 65 -3.33 -0.60 8.10
C VAL A 65 -2.43 0.63 8.26
N PHE A 66 -1.92 1.17 7.15
CA PHE A 66 -0.91 2.23 7.16
C PHE A 66 -1.46 3.65 7.00
N SER A 67 -2.78 3.85 7.00
CA SER A 67 -3.38 5.18 6.84
C SER A 67 -2.90 6.21 7.87
N ASN A 68 -2.48 5.77 9.07
CA ASN A 68 -1.96 6.60 10.16
C ASN A 68 -0.49 6.29 10.51
N THR A 69 0.29 5.70 9.60
CA THR A 69 1.64 5.26 9.91
C THR A 69 2.71 6.34 9.73
N THR A 70 3.88 6.12 10.32
CA THR A 70 5.06 6.97 10.16
C THR A 70 5.60 6.93 8.73
N GLU A 71 6.05 8.06 8.20
CA GLU A 71 6.69 8.18 6.87
C GLU A 71 7.79 7.12 6.62
N TYR A 72 8.50 6.70 7.66
CA TYR A 72 9.46 5.60 7.61
C TYR A 72 8.88 4.28 7.05
N ASN A 73 7.70 3.86 7.51
CA ASN A 73 7.10 2.62 7.04
C ASN A 73 6.66 2.74 5.58
N LEU A 74 6.14 3.90 5.18
CA LEU A 74 5.75 4.18 3.80
C LEU A 74 6.96 4.17 2.86
N GLN A 75 8.10 4.73 3.29
CA GLN A 75 9.36 4.67 2.54
C GLN A 75 9.86 3.24 2.35
N ARG A 76 9.67 2.36 3.34
CA ARG A 76 10.03 0.93 3.19
C ARG A 76 9.16 0.23 2.16
N LEU A 77 7.86 0.54 2.11
CA LEU A 77 6.97 0.01 1.09
C LEU A 77 7.35 0.52 -0.31
N GLN A 78 7.69 1.81 -0.44
CA GLN A 78 8.20 2.38 -1.70
C GLN A 78 9.49 1.69 -2.15
N THR A 79 10.41 1.42 -1.21
CA THR A 79 11.62 0.65 -1.49
C THR A 79 11.29 -0.77 -1.98
N ALA A 80 10.28 -1.43 -1.41
CA ALA A 80 9.83 -2.74 -1.85
C ALA A 80 9.21 -2.69 -3.26
N GLN A 81 8.37 -1.70 -3.56
CA GLN A 81 7.82 -1.48 -4.90
C GLN A 81 8.94 -1.24 -5.92
N TYR A 82 9.91 -0.41 -5.59
CA TYR A 82 11.07 -0.15 -6.45
C TYR A 82 11.88 -1.42 -6.74
N ARG A 83 12.12 -2.27 -5.73
CA ARG A 83 12.78 -3.58 -5.94
C ARG A 83 11.98 -4.50 -6.85
N ALA A 84 10.65 -4.48 -6.76
CA ALA A 84 9.79 -5.22 -7.67
C ALA A 84 9.90 -4.67 -9.09
N ALA A 85 9.89 -3.35 -9.25
CA ALA A 85 10.02 -2.68 -10.53
C ALA A 85 11.37 -3.00 -11.21
N LEU A 86 12.48 -2.98 -10.45
CA LEU A 86 13.79 -3.42 -10.93
C LEU A 86 13.80 -4.89 -11.38
N ALA A 87 13.08 -5.77 -10.67
CA ALA A 87 12.99 -7.17 -11.06
C ALA A 87 12.22 -7.36 -12.38
N VAL A 88 11.23 -6.50 -12.66
CA VAL A 88 10.44 -6.54 -13.90
C VAL A 88 11.20 -5.90 -15.08
N THR A 89 11.90 -4.78 -14.86
CA THR A 89 12.64 -4.08 -15.93
C THR A 89 14.02 -4.65 -16.19
N GLY A 90 14.65 -5.29 -15.19
CA GLY A 90 16.05 -5.69 -15.26
C GLY A 90 17.03 -4.52 -15.19
N ALA A 91 16.56 -3.32 -14.79
CA ALA A 91 17.40 -2.13 -14.69
C ALA A 91 18.45 -2.24 -13.57
N MET A 92 19.52 -1.45 -13.67
CA MET A 92 20.58 -1.39 -12.68
C MET A 92 20.10 -0.73 -11.38
N CYS A 93 20.61 -1.21 -10.24
CA CYS A 93 20.39 -0.58 -8.94
C CYS A 93 20.94 0.87 -8.97
N GLY A 94 20.13 1.85 -8.58
CA GLY A 94 20.53 3.26 -8.54
C GLY A 94 19.86 4.14 -9.61
N SER A 95 19.15 3.54 -10.57
CA SER A 95 18.26 4.30 -11.46
C SER A 95 17.15 4.99 -10.65
N SER A 96 16.76 6.19 -11.07
CA SER A 96 15.65 6.94 -10.46
C SER A 96 14.39 6.07 -10.36
N SER A 97 13.80 6.03 -9.15
CA SER A 97 12.54 5.29 -8.91
C SER A 97 11.40 5.83 -9.76
N GLU A 98 11.33 7.15 -9.92
CA GLU A 98 10.30 7.82 -10.71
C GLU A 98 10.41 7.47 -12.20
N SER A 99 11.64 7.42 -12.72
CA SER A 99 11.90 7.05 -14.12
C SER A 99 11.52 5.59 -14.41
N ILE A 100 11.83 4.67 -13.50
CA ILE A 100 11.45 3.25 -13.65
C ILE A 100 9.93 3.07 -13.57
N LEU A 101 9.28 3.78 -12.63
CA LEU A 101 7.83 3.69 -12.47
C LEU A 101 7.10 4.31 -13.67
N SER A 102 7.60 5.41 -14.24
CA SER A 102 7.01 6.02 -15.43
C SER A 102 7.14 5.11 -16.66
N ASP A 103 8.30 4.47 -16.84
CA ASP A 103 8.54 3.49 -17.92
C ASP A 103 7.62 2.25 -17.80
N LEU A 104 7.31 1.82 -16.58
CA LEU A 104 6.34 0.75 -16.33
C LEU A 104 4.87 1.22 -16.32
N SER A 105 4.63 2.52 -16.40
CA SER A 105 3.30 3.12 -16.18
C SER A 105 2.67 2.70 -14.83
N TRP A 106 3.49 2.55 -13.79
CA TRP A 106 3.05 2.22 -12.44
C TRP A 106 2.86 3.48 -11.61
N SER A 107 1.76 3.53 -10.86
CA SER A 107 1.56 4.57 -9.84
C SER A 107 2.45 4.31 -8.63
N GLY A 108 3.00 5.37 -8.03
CA GLY A 108 3.67 5.27 -6.74
C GLY A 108 2.70 4.84 -5.63
N ILE A 109 3.22 4.28 -4.55
CA ILE A 109 2.39 3.83 -3.40
C ILE A 109 1.51 4.95 -2.84
N ARG A 110 2.04 6.17 -2.73
CA ARG A 110 1.27 7.29 -2.16
C ARG A 110 0.06 7.66 -3.02
N ASP A 111 0.24 7.66 -4.34
CA ASP A 111 -0.84 7.94 -5.28
C ASP A 111 -1.86 6.81 -5.30
N MET A 112 -1.40 5.57 -5.26
CA MET A 112 -2.27 4.40 -5.13
C MET A 112 -3.10 4.47 -3.84
N PHE A 113 -2.51 4.83 -2.69
CA PHE A 113 -3.23 5.01 -1.44
C PHE A 113 -4.24 6.17 -1.52
N LYS A 114 -3.88 7.28 -2.16
CA LYS A 114 -4.79 8.40 -2.39
C LYS A 114 -5.99 7.97 -3.26
N GLN A 115 -5.75 7.19 -4.31
CA GLN A 115 -6.81 6.65 -5.16
C GLN A 115 -7.72 5.70 -4.37
N HIS A 116 -7.16 4.78 -3.58
CA HIS A 116 -7.93 3.88 -2.73
C HIS A 116 -8.78 4.63 -1.70
N ARG A 117 -8.25 5.71 -1.10
CA ARG A 117 -9.00 6.59 -0.20
C ARG A 117 -10.23 7.19 -0.90
N ILE A 118 -10.03 7.74 -2.09
CA ILE A 118 -11.10 8.38 -2.87
C ILE A 118 -12.16 7.35 -3.27
N VAL A 119 -11.74 6.20 -3.80
CA VAL A 119 -12.67 5.11 -4.17
C VAL A 119 -13.45 4.62 -2.95
N THR A 120 -12.77 4.39 -1.83
CA THR A 120 -13.42 3.96 -0.58
C THR A 120 -14.45 5.00 -0.12
N TYR A 121 -14.06 6.28 -0.08
CA TYR A 121 -14.95 7.37 0.30
C TYR A 121 -16.19 7.46 -0.59
N HIS A 122 -15.99 7.45 -1.92
CA HIS A 122 -17.08 7.45 -2.89
C HIS A 122 -18.02 6.26 -2.71
N THR A 123 -17.49 5.05 -2.48
CA THR A 123 -18.33 3.86 -2.25
C THR A 123 -19.17 3.94 -0.97
N ILE A 124 -18.70 4.67 0.04
CA ILE A 124 -19.47 4.91 1.27
C ILE A 124 -20.58 5.93 1.02
N ILE A 125 -20.32 7.01 0.28
CA ILE A 125 -21.35 8.00 -0.09
C ILE A 125 -22.49 7.35 -0.89
N VAL A 126 -22.15 6.49 -1.86
CA VAL A 126 -23.12 5.77 -2.69
C VAL A 126 -23.83 4.63 -1.93
N ARG A 127 -23.63 4.51 -0.60
CA ARG A 127 -24.23 3.49 0.27
C ARG A 127 -24.01 2.04 -0.18
N ARG A 128 -22.88 1.76 -0.85
CA ARG A 128 -22.45 0.40 -1.24
C ARG A 128 -21.64 -0.31 -0.15
N LYS A 129 -21.49 0.34 1.01
CA LYS A 129 -20.77 -0.13 2.18
C LYS A 129 -21.75 -0.17 3.37
N PRO A 130 -21.47 -0.97 4.41
CA PRO A 130 -22.34 -1.06 5.57
C PRO A 130 -22.69 0.30 6.19
N ASP A 131 -23.93 0.46 6.64
CA ASP A 131 -24.46 1.74 7.12
C ASP A 131 -23.68 2.34 8.30
N TYR A 132 -23.03 1.50 9.11
CA TYR A 132 -22.21 1.96 10.22
C TYR A 132 -21.04 2.84 9.75
N LEU A 133 -20.52 2.63 8.54
CA LEU A 133 -19.44 3.48 8.00
C LEU A 133 -19.95 4.86 7.58
N PHE A 134 -21.20 4.94 7.11
CA PHE A 134 -21.80 6.22 6.75
C PHE A 134 -22.02 7.10 7.98
N GLY A 135 -22.47 6.50 9.10
CA GLY A 135 -22.64 7.22 10.37
C GLY A 135 -21.34 7.76 10.99
N LEU A 136 -20.19 7.24 10.58
CA LEU A 136 -18.86 7.68 11.02
C LEU A 136 -18.26 8.80 10.16
N MET A 137 -18.94 9.19 9.07
CA MET A 137 -18.43 10.25 8.20
C MET A 137 -18.49 11.61 8.89
N PRO A 138 -17.45 12.45 8.75
CA PRO A 138 -17.52 13.83 9.19
C PRO A 138 -18.63 14.54 8.40
N THR A 139 -19.47 15.31 9.09
CA THR A 139 -20.48 16.14 8.44
C THR A 139 -19.78 17.10 7.46
N PRO A 140 -20.23 17.20 6.19
CA PRO A 140 -19.62 18.10 5.22
C PRO A 140 -19.66 19.53 5.77
N THR A 141 -18.48 20.14 5.93
CA THR A 141 -18.32 21.51 6.43
C THR A 141 -18.51 22.57 5.34
N TYR A 142 -18.65 22.13 4.09
CA TYR A 142 -18.98 23.00 2.97
C TYR A 142 -20.50 23.17 2.90
N PRO A 143 -21.02 24.41 2.88
CA PRO A 143 -22.43 24.65 2.64
C PRO A 143 -22.81 24.05 1.28
N ASN A 144 -23.92 23.31 1.24
CA ASN A 144 -24.48 22.85 -0.03
C ASN A 144 -24.71 24.09 -0.93
N PRO A 145 -24.33 24.04 -2.22
CA PRO A 145 -24.67 25.08 -3.17
C PRO A 145 -26.19 25.23 -3.33
#